data_AF-A0A536FVV1-F1
#
_entry.id   AF-A0A536FVV1-F1
#
_cell.length_a   1.000
_cell.length_b   1.000
_cell.length_c   1.000
_cell.angle_alpha   90.00
_cell.angle_beta   90.00
_cell.angle_gamma   90.00
#
_symmetry.space_group_name_H-M   'P 1'
#
loop_
_entity.id
_entity.type
_entity.pdbx_description
1 polymer ?
#
loop_
_entity_poly.entity_id
_entity_poly.type
_entity_poly.pdbx_seq_one_letter_code
_entity_poly.pdbx_strand_id
1 'polypeptide(L)'
;MGAAAERPPRRRRPKLPDDPCWPAPRRAWGWAIQLYALRSQDSWGIGDLADLCRFARWSRKAGASCILLNPLGAQTPTLPYQASPYYASTRRFRNVIYLRPEEIEGAERVDLSAERDAARGLNQQRLIGYDE
;
A
#
# COMPACT_ATOMS: atom_id res chain seq x y z
N MET A 1 -12.77 -27.32 12.53
CA MET A 1 -13.40 -26.57 11.42
C MET A 1 -12.34 -26.39 10.34
N GLY A 2 -12.25 -27.10 9.22
CA GLY A 2 -13.21 -27.87 8.44
C GLY A 2 -12.77 -27.73 6.98
N ALA A 3 -11.60 -28.24 6.62
CA ALA A 3 -11.19 -28.38 5.21
C ALA A 3 -11.76 -29.70 4.68
N ALA A 4 -13.07 -29.73 4.44
CA ALA A 4 -13.82 -30.96 4.18
C ALA A 4 -13.78 -31.46 2.72
N ALA A 5 -12.87 -30.98 1.87
CA ALA A 5 -12.77 -31.48 0.50
C ALA A 5 -11.34 -31.38 -0.06
N GLU A 6 -10.83 -32.49 -0.61
CA GLU A 6 -9.56 -32.58 -1.35
C GLU A 6 -9.49 -31.66 -2.60
N ARG A 7 -10.59 -31.02 -2.97
CA ARG A 7 -10.64 -30.05 -4.08
C ARG A 7 -11.13 -28.69 -3.60
N PRO A 8 -10.36 -27.61 -3.83
CA PRO A 8 -10.83 -26.27 -3.53
C PRO A 8 -12.10 -25.96 -4.35
N PRO A 9 -13.07 -25.22 -3.79
CA PRO A 9 -14.31 -24.90 -4.49
C PRO A 9 -14.01 -24.15 -5.79
N ARG A 10 -14.67 -24.55 -6.89
CA ARG A 10 -14.60 -23.83 -8.17
C ARG A 10 -15.10 -22.40 -7.95
N ARG A 11 -14.20 -21.42 -7.97
CA ARG A 11 -14.60 -20.01 -7.99
C ARG A 11 -15.32 -19.74 -9.31
N ARG A 12 -16.59 -19.32 -9.26
CA ARG A 12 -17.28 -18.79 -10.44
C ARG A 12 -16.44 -17.62 -10.98
N ARG A 13 -16.04 -17.69 -12.25
CA ARG A 13 -15.47 -16.52 -12.91
C ARG A 13 -16.55 -15.43 -12.90
N PRO A 14 -16.22 -14.18 -12.51
CA PRO A 14 -17.16 -13.09 -12.67
C PRO A 14 -17.51 -12.96 -14.16
N LYS A 15 -18.80 -12.76 -14.46
CA LYS A 15 -19.23 -12.39 -15.81
C LYS A 15 -18.75 -10.96 -16.04
N LEU A 16 -17.70 -10.81 -16.84
CA LEU A 16 -17.20 -9.49 -17.22
C LEU A 16 -18.20 -8.86 -18.22
N PRO A 17 -18.36 -7.54 -18.23
CA PRO A 17 -19.12 -6.85 -19.28
C PRO A 17 -18.57 -7.21 -20.66
N ASP A 18 -19.46 -7.31 -21.65
CA ASP A 18 -19.06 -7.47 -23.07
C ASP A 18 -18.55 -6.13 -23.66
N ASP A 19 -18.67 -5.04 -22.90
CA ASP A 19 -18.17 -3.73 -23.28
C ASP A 19 -16.65 -3.76 -23.49
N PRO A 20 -16.14 -3.13 -24.56
CA PRO A 20 -14.72 -3.05 -24.79
C PRO A 20 -14.05 -2.30 -23.64
N CYS A 21 -12.83 -2.72 -23.31
CA CYS A 21 -11.99 -1.93 -22.42
C CYS A 21 -11.77 -0.52 -23.03
N TRP A 22 -11.59 0.48 -22.16
CA TRP A 22 -11.27 1.82 -22.62
C TRP A 22 -10.02 1.79 -23.52
N PRO A 23 -10.05 2.42 -24.71
CA PRO A 23 -8.92 2.35 -25.64
C PRO A 23 -7.67 2.93 -24.99
N ALA A 24 -6.55 2.22 -25.13
CA ALA A 24 -5.28 2.70 -24.63
C ALA A 24 -4.91 4.03 -25.31
N PRO A 25 -4.38 5.02 -24.56
CA PRO A 25 -3.94 6.27 -25.15
C PRO A 25 -2.79 6.03 -26.13
N ARG A 26 -2.74 6.80 -27.22
CA ARG A 26 -1.68 6.70 -28.24
C ARG A 26 -0.28 6.92 -27.66
N ARG A 27 -0.17 7.80 -26.64
CA ARG A 27 1.02 8.03 -25.82
C ARG A 27 0.58 8.28 -24.39
N ALA A 28 1.30 7.70 -23.44
CA ALA A 28 1.11 7.89 -22.01
C ALA A 28 2.47 7.98 -21.33
N TRP A 29 2.48 8.62 -20.16
CA TRP A 29 3.61 8.63 -19.25
C TRP A 29 3.09 8.43 -17.82
N GLY A 30 4.00 8.09 -16.91
CA GLY A 30 3.66 7.91 -15.51
C GLY A 30 4.88 7.90 -14.62
N TRP A 31 4.64 7.73 -13.33
CA TRP A 31 5.69 7.68 -12.31
C TRP A 31 6.05 6.24 -11.97
N ALA A 32 7.34 5.96 -11.77
CA ALA A 32 7.78 4.75 -11.11
C ALA A 32 8.29 5.14 -9.73
N ILE A 33 7.59 4.70 -8.68
CA ILE A 33 7.90 5.09 -7.31
C ILE A 33 8.07 3.86 -6.41
N GLN A 34 8.90 4.04 -5.40
CA GLN A 34 8.97 3.14 -4.26
C GLN A 34 8.05 3.71 -3.18
N LEU A 35 6.90 3.07 -2.93
CA LEU A 35 5.86 3.60 -2.04
C LEU A 35 6.38 3.87 -0.64
N TYR A 36 7.23 2.98 -0.11
CA TYR A 36 7.83 3.15 1.22
C TYR A 36 8.64 4.46 1.36
N ALA A 37 9.13 5.02 0.25
CA ALA A 37 9.87 6.28 0.23
C ALA A 37 8.99 7.51 -0.08
N LEU A 38 7.72 7.33 -0.48
CA LEU A 38 6.80 8.42 -0.80
C LEU A 38 6.16 8.99 0.48
N ARG A 39 6.97 9.65 1.31
CA ARG A 39 6.53 10.22 2.59
C ARG A 39 5.95 11.62 2.43
N SER A 40 4.89 11.90 3.18
CA SER A 40 4.38 13.25 3.48
C SER A 40 4.72 13.63 4.92
N GLN A 41 4.36 14.86 5.31
CA GLN A 41 4.49 15.33 6.69
C GLN A 41 3.60 14.54 7.67
N ASP A 42 2.52 13.93 7.16
CA ASP A 42 1.60 13.17 7.98
C ASP A 42 1.98 11.69 8.09
N SER A 43 2.93 11.20 7.30
CA SER A 43 3.35 9.79 7.29
C SER A 43 3.92 9.34 8.64
N TRP A 44 3.79 8.06 8.96
CA TRP A 44 4.37 7.44 10.15
C TRP A 44 5.74 6.87 9.80
N GLY A 45 6.69 7.73 9.44
CA GLY A 45 8.07 7.33 9.11
C GLY A 45 8.27 6.66 7.76
N ILE A 46 7.20 6.15 7.14
CA ILE A 46 7.17 5.43 5.86
C ILE A 46 6.01 5.91 4.99
N GLY A 47 6.17 5.90 3.66
CA GLY A 47 5.10 6.28 2.75
C GLY A 47 3.97 5.25 2.74
N ASP A 48 2.72 5.71 2.76
CA ASP A 48 1.51 4.89 2.94
C ASP A 48 0.48 5.05 1.80
N LEU A 49 -0.63 4.32 1.88
CA LEU A 49 -1.69 4.36 0.85
C LEU A 49 -2.42 5.72 0.78
N ALA A 50 -2.44 6.51 1.86
CA ALA A 50 -2.99 7.86 1.82
C ALA A 50 -2.03 8.81 1.09
N ASP A 51 -0.73 8.66 1.30
CA ASP A 51 0.30 9.35 0.51
C ASP A 51 0.17 9.03 -0.98
N LEU A 52 -0.03 7.76 -1.31
CA LEU A 52 -0.28 7.33 -2.68
C LEU A 52 -1.56 7.97 -3.26
N CYS A 53 -2.65 8.02 -2.49
CA CYS A 53 -3.90 8.68 -2.92
C CYS A 53 -3.68 10.17 -3.22
N ARG A 54 -2.98 10.88 -2.33
CA ARG A 54 -2.63 12.30 -2.52
C ARG A 54 -1.75 12.48 -3.76
N PHE A 55 -0.71 11.67 -3.89
CA PHE A 55 0.21 11.71 -5.02
C PHE A 55 -0.47 11.36 -6.35
N ALA A 56 -1.39 10.39 -6.37
CA ALA A 56 -2.15 10.03 -7.56
C ALA A 56 -3.08 11.16 -8.02
N ARG A 57 -3.77 11.83 -7.09
CA ARG A 57 -4.61 13.00 -7.41
C ARG A 57 -3.78 14.14 -8.00
N TRP A 58 -2.60 14.40 -7.42
CA TRP A 58 -1.67 15.40 -7.96
C TRP A 58 -1.13 14.98 -9.35
N SER A 59 -0.69 13.74 -9.49
CA SER A 59 -0.13 13.18 -10.73
C SER A 59 -1.12 13.24 -11.88
N ARG A 60 -2.40 12.96 -11.62
CA ARG A 60 -3.47 13.10 -12.61
C ARG A 60 -3.60 14.54 -13.12
N LYS A 61 -3.53 15.53 -12.21
CA LYS A 61 -3.55 16.96 -12.59
C LYS A 61 -2.33 17.35 -13.41
N ALA A 62 -1.19 16.70 -13.19
CA ALA A 62 0.02 16.87 -14.00
C ALA A 62 -0.05 16.17 -15.37
N GLY A 63 -1.07 15.35 -15.64
CA GLY A 63 -1.25 14.62 -16.90
C GLY A 63 -0.65 13.20 -16.91
N ALA A 64 -0.21 12.68 -15.76
CA ALA A 64 0.25 11.31 -15.65
C ALA A 64 -0.91 10.33 -15.88
N SER A 65 -0.66 9.28 -16.64
CA SER A 65 -1.64 8.22 -16.95
C SER A 65 -1.48 6.99 -16.05
N CYS A 66 -0.31 6.77 -15.46
CA CYS A 66 -0.06 5.62 -14.60
C CYS A 66 0.92 5.91 -13.47
N ILE A 67 0.88 5.05 -12.46
CA ILE A 67 1.88 4.98 -11.38
C ILE A 67 2.27 3.51 -11.24
N LEU A 68 3.55 3.23 -11.40
CA LEU A 68 4.18 1.94 -11.14
C LEU A 68 4.72 1.95 -9.70
N LEU A 69 4.43 0.89 -8.96
CA LEU A 69 4.84 0.72 -7.56
C LEU A 69 5.79 -0.46 -7.40
N ASN A 70 6.54 -0.47 -6.29
CA ASN A 70 7.16 -1.68 -5.77
C ASN A 70 6.09 -2.74 -5.40
N PRO A 71 6.49 -4.02 -5.25
CA PRO A 71 5.55 -5.04 -4.79
C PRO A 71 4.98 -4.70 -3.41
N LEU A 72 3.66 -4.89 -3.28
CA LEU A 72 2.91 -4.63 -2.05
C LEU A 72 2.48 -5.95 -1.36
N GLY A 73 3.21 -7.05 -1.60
CA GLY A 73 2.92 -8.35 -1.00
C GLY A 73 3.18 -8.32 0.51
N ALA A 74 2.38 -9.06 1.29
CA ALA A 74 2.51 -9.05 2.73
C ALA A 74 3.86 -9.64 3.20
N GLN A 75 4.33 -9.09 4.32
CA GLN A 75 5.49 -9.57 5.07
C GLN A 75 5.01 -10.00 6.46
N THR A 76 5.78 -10.86 7.10
CA THR A 76 5.51 -11.26 8.48
C THR A 76 5.82 -10.07 9.40
N PRO A 77 4.89 -9.61 10.24
CA PRO A 77 5.09 -8.46 11.14
C PRO A 77 5.87 -8.89 12.39
N THR A 78 7.12 -9.27 12.21
CA THR A 78 8.04 -9.69 13.27
C THR A 78 9.31 -8.87 13.21
N LEU A 79 9.94 -8.65 14.37
CA LEU A 79 11.25 -8.00 14.47
C LEU A 79 12.37 -9.07 14.43
N PRO A 80 13.52 -8.80 13.76
CA PRO A 80 13.74 -7.67 12.86
C PRO A 80 12.86 -7.79 11.61
N TYR A 81 12.35 -6.65 11.16
CA TYR A 81 11.45 -6.58 10.02
C TYR A 81 12.21 -6.80 8.71
N GLN A 82 11.65 -7.63 7.85
CA GLN A 82 12.22 -7.87 6.53
C GLN A 82 11.90 -6.70 5.58
N ALA A 83 12.83 -5.78 5.38
CA ALA A 83 12.61 -4.58 4.57
C ALA A 83 12.42 -4.82 3.06
N SER A 84 12.90 -5.95 2.51
CA SER A 84 12.85 -6.17 1.05
C SER A 84 11.43 -6.44 0.55
N PRO A 85 10.83 -5.59 -0.31
CA PRO A 85 9.47 -5.80 -0.81
C PRO A 85 9.35 -7.03 -1.72
N TYR A 86 10.49 -7.59 -2.16
CA TYR A 86 10.56 -8.80 -2.96
C TYR A 86 10.62 -10.08 -2.13
N TYR A 87 10.86 -9.97 -0.81
CA TYR A 87 10.81 -11.07 0.14
C TYR A 87 9.45 -11.12 0.84
N ALA A 88 8.39 -11.30 0.06
CA ALA A 88 7.03 -11.37 0.59
C ALA A 88 6.70 -12.78 1.12
N SER A 89 6.10 -12.87 2.31
CA SER A 89 5.56 -14.12 2.85
C SER A 89 4.37 -14.62 2.02
N THR A 90 3.66 -13.70 1.35
CA THR A 90 2.58 -14.03 0.41
C THR A 90 2.37 -12.93 -0.62
N ARG A 91 2.09 -13.34 -1.86
CA ARG A 91 1.72 -12.41 -2.96
C ARG A 91 0.20 -12.19 -3.06
N ARG A 92 -0.60 -12.95 -2.30
CA ARG A 92 -2.07 -12.84 -2.30
C ARG A 92 -2.57 -11.70 -1.41
N PHE A 93 -1.96 -11.53 -0.25
CA PHE A 93 -2.34 -10.50 0.72
C PHE A 93 -1.40 -9.29 0.64
N ARG A 94 -1.84 -8.16 1.19
CA ARG A 94 -1.11 -6.89 1.14
C ARG A 94 -0.36 -6.63 2.43
N ASN A 95 0.77 -5.92 2.32
CA ASN A 95 1.55 -5.50 3.48
C ASN A 95 0.82 -4.42 4.27
N VAL A 96 0.63 -4.67 5.56
CA VAL A 96 -0.06 -3.77 6.48
C VAL A 96 0.74 -2.51 6.81
N ILE A 97 2.06 -2.52 6.56
CA ILE A 97 2.93 -1.36 6.82
C ILE A 97 2.57 -0.12 5.99
N TYR A 98 1.83 -0.31 4.88
CA TYR A 98 1.35 0.78 4.03
C TYR A 98 -0.02 1.33 4.47
N LEU A 99 -0.58 0.88 5.58
CA LEU A 99 -1.78 1.45 6.15
C LEU A 99 -1.44 2.71 6.94
N ARG A 100 -2.33 3.69 6.87
CA ARG A 100 -2.30 4.86 7.74
C ARG A 100 -3.23 4.58 8.93
N PRO A 101 -2.70 4.41 10.16
CA PRO A 101 -3.52 4.03 11.30
C PRO A 101 -4.71 4.97 11.53
N GLU A 102 -4.53 6.28 11.31
CA GLU A 102 -5.58 7.28 11.52
C GLU A 102 -6.72 7.22 10.48
N GLU A 103 -6.53 6.56 9.34
CA GLU A 103 -7.56 6.39 8.31
C GLU A 103 -8.28 5.03 8.39
N ILE A 104 -7.94 4.21 9.39
CA ILE A 104 -8.61 2.93 9.63
C ILE A 104 -9.95 3.19 10.32
N GLU A 105 -11.01 2.54 9.83
CA GLU A 105 -12.33 2.59 10.48
C GLU A 105 -12.23 2.15 11.95
N GLY A 106 -12.72 2.99 12.86
CA GLY A 106 -12.64 2.77 14.31
C GLY A 106 -11.44 3.43 15.00
N ALA A 107 -10.48 3.99 14.24
CA ALA A 107 -9.34 4.70 14.82
C ALA A 107 -9.77 5.92 15.64
N GLU A 108 -10.93 6.53 15.34
CA GLU A 108 -11.47 7.67 16.08
C GLU A 108 -11.81 7.35 17.55
N ARG A 109 -11.84 6.08 17.92
CA ARG A 109 -12.21 5.60 19.26
C ARG A 109 -11.00 5.34 20.15
N VAL A 110 -9.79 5.50 19.64
CA VAL A 110 -8.53 5.24 20.32
C VAL A 110 -7.69 6.51 20.25
N ASP A 111 -7.08 6.91 21.37
CA ASP A 111 -6.08 7.96 21.36
C ASP A 111 -4.77 7.39 20.81
N LEU A 112 -4.38 7.86 19.63
CA LEU A 112 -3.13 7.52 18.95
C LEU A 112 -2.13 8.68 18.97
N SER A 113 -2.37 9.71 19.78
CA SER A 113 -1.61 10.96 19.71
C SER A 113 -0.12 10.76 20.00
N ALA A 114 0.22 9.93 21.00
CA ALA A 114 1.60 9.64 21.36
C ALA A 114 2.33 8.84 20.28
N GLU A 115 1.70 7.77 19.76
CA GLU A 115 2.23 6.92 18.69
C GLU A 115 2.41 7.71 17.40
N ARG A 116 1.42 8.55 17.05
CA ARG A 116 1.46 9.44 15.89
C ARG A 116 2.63 10.40 15.98
N ASP A 117 2.79 11.08 17.11
CA ASP A 117 3.82 12.10 17.27
C ASP A 117 5.23 11.47 17.24
N ALA A 118 5.40 10.29 17.86
CA ALA A 118 6.62 9.50 17.78
C ALA A 118 6.93 9.05 16.34
N ALA A 119 5.95 8.45 15.66
CA ALA A 119 6.11 7.93 14.30
C ALA A 119 6.34 9.05 13.27
N ARG A 120 5.71 10.22 13.42
CA ARG A 120 5.98 11.40 12.58
C ARG A 120 7.39 11.94 12.80
N GLY A 121 7.95 11.77 14.00
CA GLY A 121 9.36 12.07 14.28
C GLY A 121 10.32 11.30 13.36
N LEU A 122 9.97 10.06 12.98
CA LEU A 122 10.77 9.23 12.06
C LEU A 122 10.90 9.84 10.65
N ASN A 123 10.01 10.76 10.27
CA ASN A 123 10.12 11.45 8.97
C ASN A 123 11.38 12.33 8.86
N GLN A 124 11.96 12.73 9.99
CA GLN A 124 13.22 13.49 10.03
C GLN A 124 14.42 12.63 9.67
N GLN A 125 14.30 11.30 9.78
CA GLN A 125 15.36 10.38 9.44
C GLN A 125 15.45 10.18 7.92
N ARG A 126 16.67 10.05 7.41
CA ARG A 126 16.92 9.79 5.98
C ARG A 126 16.49 8.38 5.57
N LEU A 127 16.68 7.40 6.46
CA LEU A 127 16.37 6.00 6.21
C LEU A 127 15.01 5.65 6.84
N ILE A 128 14.40 4.56 6.37
CA ILE A 128 13.16 4.03 6.94
C ILE A 128 13.53 3.12 8.12
N GLY A 129 13.15 3.51 9.33
CA GLY A 129 13.26 2.70 10.54
C GLY A 129 12.12 1.67 10.60
N TYR A 130 12.30 0.50 9.98
CA TYR A 130 11.25 -0.53 9.95
C TYR A 130 10.99 -1.21 11.32
N ASP A 131 11.95 -1.10 12.23
CA ASP A 131 11.92 -1.71 13.57
C ASP A 131 11.59 -0.68 14.67
N GLU A 132 11.32 0.57 14.29
CA GLU A 132 10.97 1.71 15.16
C GLU A 132 9.46 1.99 15.11
#